data_AF-A0A198YIM4-F1
#
_entry.id   AF-A0A198YIM4-F1
#
_cell.length_a   1.000
_cell.length_b   1.000
_cell.length_c   1.000
_cell.angle_alpha   90.00
_cell.angle_beta   90.00
_cell.angle_gamma   90.00
#
_symmetry.space_group_name_H-M   'P 1'
#
loop_
_entity.id
_entity.type
_entity.pdbx_description
1 polymer ?
#
loop_
_entity_poly.entity_id
_entity_poly.type
_entity_poly.pdbx_seq_one_letter_code
_entity_poly.pdbx_strand_id
1 'polypeptide(L)'
;MKLLILGAVALILSATGHAQADDRTAATANSFRAITKSACGFNMTPASAMRAATALGMLDLREPLLPAMLEVCKEEIKGNKSKTIEIRVPDNHKVMRKVLLERAKWWQ
;
A
#
# COMPACT_ATOMS: atom_id res chain seq x y z
N MET A 1 18.67 5.15 -47.82
CA MET A 1 17.67 4.44 -46.98
C MET A 1 18.39 3.99 -45.70
N LYS A 2 18.28 4.70 -44.57
CA LYS A 2 17.23 4.65 -43.51
C LYS A 2 17.47 3.49 -42.52
N LEU A 3 18.27 3.74 -41.48
CA LEU A 3 18.39 2.93 -40.25
C LEU A 3 18.41 3.88 -39.03
N LEU A 4 17.31 4.62 -38.81
CA LEU A 4 17.15 5.53 -37.67
C LEU A 4 15.76 5.38 -37.05
N ILE A 5 15.31 4.15 -36.79
CA ILE A 5 14.01 3.88 -36.14
C ILE A 5 14.12 2.73 -35.12
N LEU A 6 15.20 2.68 -34.34
CA LEU A 6 15.32 1.72 -33.23
C LEU A 6 15.44 2.39 -31.85
N GLY A 7 15.62 3.72 -31.79
CA GLY A 7 15.74 4.46 -30.53
C GLY A 7 14.42 4.91 -29.89
N ALA A 8 13.30 4.93 -30.64
CA ALA A 8 12.06 5.53 -30.16
C ALA A 8 11.10 4.58 -29.43
N VAL A 9 11.30 3.25 -29.54
CA VAL A 9 10.38 2.26 -28.94
C VAL A 9 10.67 2.00 -27.45
N ALA A 10 11.90 2.26 -26.99
CA ALA A 10 12.28 2.07 -25.59
C ALA A 10 11.64 3.10 -24.63
N LEU A 11 11.34 4.31 -25.10
CA LEU A 11 10.77 5.39 -24.26
C LEU A 11 9.27 5.23 -23.99
N ILE A 12 8.54 4.47 -24.82
CA ILE A 12 7.10 4.23 -24.64
C ILE A 12 6.85 3.15 -23.57
N LEU A 13 7.73 2.14 -23.45
CA LEU A 13 7.58 1.09 -22.44
C LEU A 13 7.84 1.57 -21.01
N SER A 14 8.73 2.54 -20.82
CA SER A 14 9.03 3.07 -19.47
C SER A 14 7.88 3.92 -18.92
N ALA A 15 7.14 4.65 -19.76
CA ALA A 15 5.99 5.45 -19.32
C ALA A 15 4.75 4.61 -18.98
N THR A 16 4.47 3.54 -19.75
CA THR A 16 3.32 2.65 -19.49
C THR A 16 3.51 1.76 -18.26
N GLY A 17 4.76 1.36 -17.96
CA GLY A 17 5.08 0.57 -16.78
C GLY A 17 4.81 1.31 -15.45
N HIS A 18 5.11 2.61 -15.39
CA HIS A 18 4.87 3.43 -14.20
C HIS A 18 3.38 3.66 -13.94
N ALA A 19 2.61 3.99 -14.98
CA ALA A 19 1.16 4.19 -14.84
C ALA A 19 0.43 2.92 -14.36
N GLN A 20 0.84 1.74 -14.85
CA GLN A 20 0.25 0.47 -14.43
C GLN A 20 0.64 0.06 -13.00
N ALA A 21 1.87 0.39 -12.57
CA ALA A 21 2.31 0.13 -11.20
C ALA A 21 1.60 1.03 -10.19
N ASP A 22 1.38 2.30 -10.54
CA ASP A 22 0.61 3.25 -9.72
C ASP A 22 -0.85 2.81 -9.57
N ASP A 23 -1.50 2.37 -10.66
CA ASP A 23 -2.89 1.91 -10.63
C ASP A 23 -3.06 0.65 -9.76
N ARG A 24 -2.14 -0.32 -9.88
CA ARG A 24 -2.11 -1.52 -9.01
C ARG A 24 -1.89 -1.18 -7.54
N THR A 25 -1.00 -0.22 -7.26
CA THR A 25 -0.73 0.22 -5.89
C THR A 25 -1.97 0.89 -5.30
N ALA A 26 -2.68 1.71 -6.08
CA ALA A 26 -3.92 2.36 -5.65
C ALA A 26 -5.05 1.36 -5.36
N ALA A 27 -5.23 0.37 -6.24
CA ALA A 27 -6.18 -0.72 -6.02
C ALA A 27 -5.86 -1.48 -4.73
N THR A 28 -4.59 -1.85 -4.55
CA THR A 28 -4.13 -2.60 -3.38
C THR A 28 -4.25 -1.80 -2.08
N ALA A 29 -3.96 -0.49 -2.13
CA ALA A 29 -4.16 0.40 -0.99
C ALA A 29 -5.64 0.46 -0.55
N ASN A 30 -6.57 0.53 -1.52
CA ASN A 30 -8.00 0.50 -1.23
C ASN A 30 -8.42 -0.84 -0.62
N SER A 31 -7.91 -1.96 -1.15
CA SER A 31 -8.13 -3.29 -0.57
C SER A 31 -7.58 -3.40 0.84
N PHE A 32 -6.35 -2.95 1.09
CA PHE A 32 -5.74 -2.95 2.43
C PHE A 32 -6.60 -2.19 3.43
N ARG A 33 -7.08 -1.00 3.05
CA ARG A 33 -8.02 -0.22 3.87
C ARG A 33 -9.32 -0.97 4.14
N ALA A 34 -9.95 -1.53 3.11
CA ALA A 34 -11.24 -2.21 3.23
C ALA A 34 -11.14 -3.48 4.08
N ILE A 35 -10.11 -4.31 3.85
CA ILE A 35 -9.86 -5.54 4.59
C ILE A 35 -9.60 -5.24 6.05
N THR A 36 -8.73 -4.28 6.36
CA THR A 36 -8.40 -3.93 7.75
C THR A 36 -9.62 -3.37 8.50
N LYS A 37 -10.45 -2.55 7.84
CA LYS A 37 -11.72 -2.07 8.42
C LYS A 37 -12.68 -3.24 8.70
N SER A 38 -12.80 -4.18 7.77
CA SER A 38 -13.69 -5.34 7.91
C SER A 38 -13.20 -6.32 8.99
N ALA A 39 -11.90 -6.62 9.01
CA ALA A 39 -11.31 -7.64 9.87
C ALA A 39 -11.24 -7.21 11.34
N CYS A 40 -10.95 -5.94 11.63
CA CYS A 40 -10.74 -5.48 13.00
C CYS A 40 -11.22 -4.06 13.30
N GLY A 41 -11.99 -3.44 12.40
CA GLY A 41 -12.62 -2.14 12.66
C GLY A 41 -11.69 -0.93 12.50
N PHE A 42 -10.42 -1.12 12.11
CA PHE A 42 -9.52 0.01 11.88
C PHE A 42 -9.87 0.73 10.56
N ASN A 43 -10.62 1.82 10.66
CA ASN A 43 -10.91 2.71 9.54
C ASN A 43 -9.75 3.68 9.35
N MET A 44 -8.84 3.42 8.41
CA MET A 44 -7.72 4.32 8.07
C MET A 44 -8.11 5.34 6.99
N THR A 45 -7.36 6.44 6.90
CA THR A 45 -7.54 7.40 5.79
C THR A 45 -7.07 6.81 4.46
N PRO A 46 -7.68 7.18 3.31
CA PRO A 46 -7.20 6.74 1.99
C PRO A 46 -5.74 7.13 1.74
N ALA A 47 -5.34 8.34 2.15
CA ALA A 47 -3.95 8.80 2.03
C ALA A 47 -2.98 7.95 2.87
N SER A 48 -3.39 7.54 4.07
CA SER A 48 -2.58 6.65 4.90
C SER A 48 -2.46 5.26 4.28
N ALA A 49 -3.53 4.72 3.69
CA ALA A 49 -3.49 3.44 3.00
C ALA A 49 -2.55 3.47 1.79
N MET A 50 -2.62 4.54 0.99
CA MET A 50 -1.71 4.77 -0.14
C MET A 50 -0.26 4.82 0.31
N ARG A 51 0.06 5.64 1.32
CA ARG A 51 1.43 5.73 1.85
C ARG A 51 1.95 4.40 2.35
N ALA A 52 1.12 3.61 3.03
CA ALA A 52 1.48 2.29 3.51
C ALA A 52 1.73 1.30 2.37
N ALA A 53 0.83 1.26 1.38
CA ALA A 53 0.95 0.40 0.22
C ALA A 53 2.23 0.72 -0.58
N THR A 54 2.51 2.01 -0.81
CA THR A 54 3.74 2.45 -1.48
C THR A 54 4.98 2.11 -0.65
N ALA A 55 5.00 2.41 0.65
CA ALA A 55 6.17 2.19 1.50
C ALA A 55 6.52 0.71 1.68
N LEU A 56 5.50 -0.16 1.66
CA LEU A 56 5.68 -1.60 1.78
C LEU A 56 5.81 -2.30 0.42
N GLY A 57 5.54 -1.61 -0.69
CA GLY A 57 5.57 -2.19 -2.04
C GLY A 57 4.46 -3.22 -2.24
N MET A 58 3.23 -2.91 -1.80
CA MET A 58 2.06 -3.77 -2.00
C MET A 58 1.62 -3.75 -3.46
N LEU A 59 1.92 -4.84 -4.17
CA LEU A 59 1.55 -5.03 -5.57
C LEU A 59 0.37 -6.00 -5.76
N ASP A 60 0.07 -6.81 -4.73
CA ASP A 60 -1.05 -7.76 -4.71
C ASP A 60 -1.66 -7.91 -3.30
N LEU A 61 -2.68 -8.77 -3.19
CA LEU A 61 -3.41 -9.04 -1.96
C LEU A 61 -2.70 -9.99 -0.98
N ARG A 62 -1.49 -10.49 -1.30
CA ARG A 62 -0.75 -11.44 -0.47
C ARG A 62 0.23 -10.70 0.42
N GLU A 63 1.46 -10.56 -0.04
CA GLU A 63 2.54 -9.96 0.73
C GLU A 63 2.94 -8.62 0.12
N PRO A 64 3.11 -7.58 0.95
CA PRO A 64 3.05 -7.58 2.43
C PRO A 64 1.68 -7.20 3.01
N LEU A 65 0.60 -7.23 2.22
CA LEU A 65 -0.72 -6.77 2.65
C LEU A 65 -1.29 -7.54 3.85
N LEU A 66 -1.33 -8.89 3.78
CA LEU A 66 -1.90 -9.71 4.86
C LEU A 66 -1.11 -9.57 6.18
N PRO A 67 0.23 -9.69 6.19
CA PRO A 67 1.02 -9.41 7.38
C PRO A 67 0.80 -8.01 7.96
N ALA A 68 0.69 -6.99 7.10
CA ALA A 68 0.42 -5.63 7.54
C ALA A 68 -0.94 -5.50 8.21
N MET A 69 -1.98 -6.11 7.63
CA MET A 69 -3.32 -6.12 8.22
C MET A 69 -3.31 -6.81 9.59
N LEU A 70 -2.58 -7.92 9.75
CA LEU A 70 -2.50 -8.63 11.02
C LEU A 70 -1.87 -7.77 12.13
N GLU A 71 -0.79 -7.06 11.83
CA GLU A 71 -0.17 -6.15 12.80
C GLU A 71 -1.07 -4.95 13.13
N VAL A 72 -1.87 -4.45 12.19
CA VAL A 72 -2.90 -3.46 12.52
C VAL A 72 -3.93 -4.02 13.47
N CYS A 73 -4.48 -5.19 13.17
CA CYS A 73 -5.52 -5.79 14.00
C CYS A 73 -5.02 -6.12 15.40
N LYS A 74 -3.75 -6.50 15.53
CA LYS A 74 -3.10 -6.67 16.82
C LYS A 74 -3.06 -5.37 17.63
N GLU A 75 -2.77 -4.23 17.01
CA GLU A 75 -2.84 -2.92 17.67
C GLU A 75 -4.27 -2.53 18.06
N GLU A 76 -5.27 -2.83 17.21
CA GLU A 76 -6.69 -2.63 17.56
C GLU A 76 -7.14 -3.48 18.75
N ILE A 77 -6.75 -4.76 18.77
CA ILE A 77 -7.10 -5.72 19.82
C ILE A 77 -6.49 -5.30 21.16
N LYS A 78 -5.29 -4.72 21.16
CA LYS A 78 -4.68 -4.11 22.35
C LYS A 78 -5.45 -2.88 22.87
N GLY A 79 -6.50 -2.44 22.16
CA GLY A 79 -7.30 -1.29 22.54
C GLY A 79 -6.68 0.05 22.16
N ASN A 80 -5.73 0.08 21.21
CA ASN A 80 -5.07 1.33 20.82
C ASN A 80 -6.06 2.31 20.15
N LYS A 81 -6.48 3.35 20.88
CA LYS A 81 -7.40 4.39 20.38
C LYS A 81 -6.68 5.61 19.82
N SER A 82 -5.37 5.54 19.64
CA SER A 82 -4.58 6.64 19.09
C SER A 82 -5.06 7.03 17.69
N LYS A 83 -4.92 8.32 17.36
CA LYS A 83 -5.21 8.83 16.00
C LYS A 83 -4.29 8.20 14.95
N THR A 84 -3.12 7.75 15.37
CA THR A 84 -2.13 7.09 14.53
C THR A 84 -1.64 5.83 15.25
N ILE A 85 -1.45 4.74 14.52
CA ILE A 85 -0.78 3.52 15.01
C ILE A 85 0.50 3.29 14.20
N GLU A 86 1.53 2.74 14.84
CA GLU A 86 2.74 2.29 14.16
C GLU A 86 2.66 0.77 13.99
N ILE A 87 2.90 0.28 12.78
CA ILE A 87 3.09 -1.15 12.52
C ILE A 87 4.48 -1.40 11.98
N ARG A 88 5.00 -2.61 12.20
CA ARG A 88 6.31 -3.03 11.71
C ARG A 88 6.17 -4.33 10.91
N VAL A 89 6.46 -4.25 9.61
CA VAL A 89 6.18 -5.33 8.65
C VAL A 89 7.32 -5.38 7.63
N PRO A 90 7.75 -6.57 7.15
CA PRO A 90 8.64 -6.65 6.00
C PRO A 90 7.99 -6.01 4.76
N ASP A 91 8.75 -5.24 3.99
CA ASP A 91 8.33 -4.83 2.65
C ASP A 91 8.42 -6.01 1.65
N ASN A 92 8.08 -5.75 0.40
CA ASN A 92 8.21 -6.72 -0.70
C ASN A 92 9.65 -7.23 -0.94
N HIS A 93 10.68 -6.55 -0.42
CA HIS A 93 12.08 -6.97 -0.44
C HIS A 93 12.52 -7.63 0.88
N LYS A 94 11.56 -7.99 1.75
CA LYS A 94 11.79 -8.60 3.07
C LYS A 94 12.55 -7.73 4.06
N VAL A 95 12.64 -6.42 3.80
CA VAL A 95 13.25 -5.47 4.73
C VAL A 95 12.19 -4.99 5.72
N MET A 96 12.46 -5.12 7.02
CA MET A 96 11.53 -4.64 8.05
C MET A 96 11.34 -3.12 7.95
N ARG A 97 10.13 -2.68 7.61
CA ARG A 97 9.74 -1.27 7.58
C ARG A 97 8.83 -0.93 8.76
N LYS A 98 8.89 0.34 9.16
CA LYS A 98 7.93 0.96 10.08
C LYS A 98 6.99 1.83 9.28
N VAL A 99 5.69 1.71 9.53
CA VAL A 99 4.67 2.49 8.83
C VAL A 99 3.71 3.08 9.86
N LEU A 100 3.47 4.38 9.73
CA LEU A 100 2.46 5.09 10.52
C LEU A 100 1.14 5.08 9.77
N LEU A 101 0.10 4.63 10.46
CA LEU A 101 -1.25 4.54 9.92
C LEU A 101 -2.18 5.49 10.65
N GLU A 102 -2.75 6.43 9.91
CA GLU A 102 -3.70 7.42 10.42
C GLU A 102 -5.12 6.87 10.35
N ARG A 103 -5.81 6.94 11.49
CA ARG A 103 -7.23 6.62 11.58
C ARG A 103 -8.05 7.73 10.92
N ALA A 104 -8.99 7.34 10.06
CA ALA A 104 -10.01 8.24 9.54
C ALA A 104 -10.94 8.69 10.67
N LYS A 105 -11.43 9.93 10.56
CA LYS A 105 -12.51 10.37 11.42
C LYS A 105 -13.75 9.53 11.09
N TRP A 106 -14.45 9.09 12.14
CA TRP A 106 -15.65 8.26 12.12
C TRP A 106 -16.80 8.79 11.24
N TRP A 107 -16.75 10.05 10.81
CA TRP A 107 -17.70 10.73 9.92
C TRP A 107 -17.20 10.90 8.48
N GLN A 108 -16.09 10.27 8.09
CA GLN A 108 -15.56 10.20 6.71
C GLN A 108 -15.43 8.75 6.25
#